data_AF-A0A523LV67-F1
#
_entry.id   AF-A0A523LV67-F1
#
_cell.length_a   1.000
_cell.length_b   1.000
_cell.length_c   1.000
_cell.angle_alpha   90.00
_cell.angle_beta   90.00
_cell.angle_gamma   90.00
#
_symmetry.space_group_name_H-M   'P 1'
#
loop_
_entity.id
_entity.type
_entity.pdbx_description
1 polymer ?
#
loop_
_entity_poly.entity_id
_entity_poly.type
_entity_poly.pdbx_seq_one_letter_code
_entity_poly.pdbx_strand_id
1 'polypeptide(L)'
;MNWAEYKQACDQPDVVSRWMLEQTCELLDAKNADLSDALRSVLRNGRPLPKPADHRGAAATEMFRIELDATAAHRICNCVTAAVADQIETSGTRGRGLGGFVEAWREYAESRLRSMKNA
;
A
#
# COMPACT_ATOMS: atom_id res chain seq x y z
N MET A 1 0.59 14.98 15.75
CA MET A 1 -0.69 14.77 15.06
C MET A 1 -1.68 14.27 16.08
N ASN A 2 -2.91 14.80 16.07
CA ASN A 2 -3.97 14.29 16.94
C ASN A 2 -4.72 13.11 16.28
N TRP A 3 -5.64 12.47 17.00
CA TRP A 3 -6.37 11.32 16.49
C TRP A 3 -7.25 11.60 15.28
N ALA A 4 -7.89 12.76 15.21
CA ALA A 4 -8.77 13.11 14.11
C ALA A 4 -7.98 13.26 12.80
N GLU A 5 -6.86 14.00 12.86
CA GLU A 5 -5.93 14.17 11.74
C GLU A 5 -5.35 12.83 11.27
N TYR A 6 -4.94 11.98 12.22
CA TYR A 6 -4.35 10.69 11.89
C TYR A 6 -5.33 9.76 11.18
N LYS A 7 -6.57 9.67 11.68
CA LYS A 7 -7.63 8.86 11.04
C LYS A 7 -7.95 9.39 9.65
N GLN A 8 -8.17 10.70 9.52
CA GLN A 8 -8.46 11.31 8.22
C GLN A 8 -7.34 11.06 7.20
N ALA A 9 -6.08 11.06 7.63
CA ALA A 9 -4.95 10.71 6.78
C ALA A 9 -4.94 9.22 6.41
N CYS A 10 -5.23 8.31 7.35
CA CYS A 10 -5.31 6.87 7.08
C CYS A 10 -6.45 6.49 6.13
N ASP A 11 -7.51 7.30 6.07
CA ASP A 11 -8.63 7.09 5.15
C ASP A 11 -8.31 7.54 3.70
N GLN A 12 -7.13 8.15 3.46
CA GLN A 12 -6.72 8.52 2.12
C GLN A 12 -6.18 7.31 1.35
N PRO A 13 -6.52 7.16 0.06
CA PRO A 13 -6.11 6.01 -0.74
C PRO A 13 -4.59 5.97 -1.01
N ASP A 14 -3.90 7.11 -0.88
CA ASP A 14 -2.44 7.21 -0.99
C ASP A 14 -1.72 6.93 0.32
N VAL A 15 -2.42 6.53 1.39
CA VAL A 15 -1.85 6.22 2.70
C VAL A 15 -2.00 4.74 2.99
N VAL A 16 -0.87 4.04 3.05
CA VAL A 16 -0.82 2.57 3.12
C VAL A 16 0.04 2.12 4.30
N SER A 17 -0.36 1.05 4.97
CA SER A 17 0.43 0.51 6.09
C SER A 17 1.74 -0.11 5.63
N ARG A 18 2.77 -0.06 6.50
CA ARG A 18 4.04 -0.78 6.33
C ARG A 18 3.77 -2.25 5.99
N TRP A 19 2.88 -2.88 6.76
CA TRP A 19 2.57 -4.29 6.56
C TRP A 19 2.04 -4.56 5.14
N MET A 20 1.06 -3.77 4.67
CA MET A 20 0.54 -3.94 3.31
C MET A 20 1.62 -3.70 2.25
N LEU A 21 2.50 -2.72 2.44
CA LEU A 21 3.63 -2.49 1.53
C LEU A 21 4.57 -3.70 1.50
N GLU A 22 4.97 -4.22 2.64
CA GLU A 22 5.88 -5.38 2.75
C GLU A 22 5.28 -6.62 2.09
N GLN A 23 4.00 -6.91 2.32
CA GLN A 23 3.32 -8.04 1.68
C GLN A 23 3.17 -7.81 0.17
N THR A 24 2.89 -6.58 -0.27
CA THR A 24 2.83 -6.27 -1.70
C THR A 24 4.19 -6.45 -2.37
N CYS A 25 5.29 -6.05 -1.73
CA CYS A 25 6.64 -6.30 -2.23
C CYS A 25 6.91 -7.80 -2.41
N GLU A 26 6.55 -8.63 -1.43
CA GLU A 26 6.73 -10.08 -1.50
C GLU A 26 5.99 -10.70 -2.70
N LEU A 27 4.78 -10.24 -3.01
CA LEU A 27 4.05 -10.67 -4.21
C LEU A 27 4.74 -10.27 -5.52
N LEU A 28 5.39 -9.10 -5.53
CA LEU A 28 5.98 -8.52 -6.73
C LEU A 28 7.39 -9.04 -7.01
N ASP A 29 8.14 -9.48 -5.98
CA ASP A 29 9.57 -9.83 -6.08
C ASP A 29 9.89 -10.82 -7.22
N ALA A 30 8.99 -11.77 -7.52
CA ALA A 30 9.25 -12.80 -8.52
C ALA A 30 9.06 -12.34 -9.98
N LYS A 31 8.17 -11.37 -10.24
CA LYS A 31 7.72 -11.03 -11.61
C LYS A 31 7.72 -9.54 -11.94
N ASN A 32 7.84 -8.68 -10.93
CA ASN A 32 7.73 -7.23 -11.04
C ASN A 32 8.73 -6.55 -10.08
N ALA A 33 10.01 -6.91 -10.21
CA ALA A 33 11.07 -6.42 -9.34
C ALA A 33 11.18 -4.88 -9.34
N ASP A 34 10.90 -4.23 -10.47
CA ASP A 34 10.86 -2.77 -10.60
C ASP A 34 9.80 -2.13 -9.68
N LEU A 35 8.60 -2.71 -9.63
CA LEU A 35 7.52 -2.25 -8.76
C LEU A 35 7.81 -2.55 -7.29
N SER A 36 8.38 -3.74 -7.00
CA SER A 36 8.85 -4.07 -5.65
C SER A 36 9.88 -3.06 -5.17
N ASP A 37 10.87 -2.72 -5.99
CA ASP A 37 11.91 -1.75 -5.65
C ASP A 37 11.34 -0.35 -5.40
N ALA A 38 10.33 0.08 -6.18
CA ALA A 38 9.63 1.34 -5.95
C ALA A 38 8.95 1.36 -4.56
N LEU A 39 8.21 0.31 -4.19
CA LEU A 39 7.58 0.20 -2.88
C LEU A 39 8.60 0.09 -1.74
N ARG A 40 9.68 -0.67 -1.95
CA ARG A 40 10.79 -0.77 -0.98
C ARG A 40 11.50 0.57 -0.81
N SER A 41 11.56 1.41 -1.85
CA SER A 41 12.08 2.77 -1.75
C SER A 41 11.23 3.62 -0.80
N VAL A 42 9.89 3.50 -0.85
CA VAL A 42 9.00 4.15 0.14
C VAL A 42 9.33 3.68 1.55
N LEU A 43 9.52 2.37 1.76
CA LEU A 43 9.82 1.83 3.09
C LEU A 43 11.20 2.26 3.64
N ARG A 44 12.18 2.46 2.76
CA ARG A 44 13.56 2.86 3.15
C ARG A 44 13.72 4.36 3.32
N ASN A 45 13.14 5.13 2.40
CA ASN A 45 13.41 6.57 2.29
C ASN A 45 12.20 7.42 2.72
N GLY A 46 11.00 6.85 2.70
CA GLY A 46 9.79 7.52 3.14
C GLY A 46 9.76 7.70 4.66
N ARG A 47 9.05 8.75 5.09
CA ARG A 47 8.79 8.99 6.51
C ARG A 47 7.37 8.52 6.84
N PRO A 48 7.16 7.66 7.85
CA PRO A 48 5.82 7.31 8.27
C PRO A 48 5.09 8.53 8.83
N LEU A 49 3.77 8.52 8.71
CA LEU A 49 2.92 9.54 9.32
C LEU A 49 3.13 9.57 10.84
N PRO A 50 3.20 10.77 11.44
CA PRO A 50 3.35 10.89 12.88
C PRO A 50 2.12 10.30 13.58
N LYS A 51 2.36 9.30 14.44
CA LYS A 51 1.32 8.70 15.27
C LYS A 51 0.87 9.67 16.38
N PRO A 52 -0.39 9.60 16.83
CA PRO A 52 -0.84 10.23 18.07
C PRO A 52 0.00 9.75 19.27
N ALA A 53 0.16 10.60 20.30
CA ALA A 53 1.11 10.35 21.40
C ALA A 53 0.79 9.08 22.21
N ASP A 54 -0.47 8.69 22.30
CA ASP A 54 -0.99 7.52 23.00
C ASP A 54 -1.19 6.30 22.08
N HIS A 55 -0.80 6.39 20.81
CA HIS A 55 -0.94 5.30 19.85
C HIS A 55 0.08 4.17 20.13
N ARG A 56 -0.43 2.97 20.44
CA ARG A 56 0.42 1.82 20.83
C ARG A 56 0.71 0.79 19.73
N GLY A 57 0.25 1.02 18.50
CA GLY A 57 0.51 0.10 17.39
C GLY A 57 1.99 0.00 17.02
N ALA A 58 2.43 -1.22 16.71
CA ALA A 58 3.81 -1.57 16.36
C ALA A 58 4.28 -0.97 15.03
N ALA A 59 5.52 -1.26 14.62
CA ALA A 59 6.09 -0.79 13.35
C ALA A 59 5.25 -1.21 12.14
N ALA A 60 4.66 -2.41 12.15
CA ALA A 60 3.78 -2.91 11.09
C ALA A 60 2.55 -2.01 10.84
N THR A 61 2.12 -1.22 11.82
CA THR A 61 0.99 -0.28 11.71
C THR A 61 1.43 1.14 11.37
N GLU A 62 2.71 1.36 11.08
CA GLU A 62 3.16 2.63 10.52
C GLU A 62 2.49 2.85 9.17
N MET A 63 1.98 4.06 8.95
CA MET A 63 1.30 4.43 7.71
C MET A 63 2.22 5.31 6.90
N PHE A 64 2.33 5.04 5.61
CA PHE A 64 3.19 5.75 4.67
C PHE A 64 2.35 6.36 3.58
N ARG A 65 2.69 7.59 3.19
CA ARG A 65 2.16 8.15 1.94
C ARG A 65 2.95 7.60 0.77
N ILE A 66 2.24 7.13 -0.26
CA ILE A 66 2.82 6.63 -1.51
C ILE A 66 2.52 7.59 -2.66
N GLU A 67 3.52 7.79 -3.52
CA GLU A 67 3.43 8.68 -4.68
C GLU A 67 3.97 7.98 -5.92
N LEU A 68 3.26 6.93 -6.32
CA LEU A 68 3.51 6.22 -7.57
C LEU A 68 2.78 6.88 -8.74
N ASP A 69 3.33 6.80 -9.94
CA ASP A 69 2.58 7.16 -11.14
C ASP A 69 1.39 6.21 -11.38
N ALA A 70 0.45 6.62 -12.23
CA ALA A 70 -0.76 5.83 -12.48
C ALA A 70 -0.47 4.47 -13.12
N THR A 71 0.56 4.37 -13.96
CA THR A 71 0.95 3.13 -14.61
C THR A 71 1.43 2.11 -13.58
N ALA A 72 2.32 2.51 -12.67
CA ALA A 72 2.80 1.69 -11.57
C ALA A 72 1.65 1.28 -10.64
N ALA A 73 0.77 2.21 -10.26
CA ALA A 73 -0.39 1.93 -9.41
C ALA A 73 -1.32 0.87 -10.04
N HIS A 74 -1.63 0.99 -11.34
CA HIS A 74 -2.43 0.01 -12.06
C HIS A 74 -1.76 -1.35 -12.18
N ARG A 75 -0.46 -1.39 -12.47
CA ARG A 75 0.28 -2.65 -12.55
C ARG A 75 0.27 -3.38 -11.22
N ILE A 76 0.46 -2.67 -10.10
CA ILE A 76 0.38 -3.26 -8.76
C ILE A 76 -1.03 -3.81 -8.50
N CYS A 77 -2.08 -3.02 -8.75
CA CYS A 77 -3.47 -3.45 -8.60
C CYS A 77 -3.77 -4.74 -9.40
N ASN A 78 -3.30 -4.82 -10.65
CA ASN A 78 -3.47 -6.01 -11.49
C ASN A 78 -2.70 -7.21 -10.93
N CYS A 79 -1.47 -7.03 -10.44
CA CYS A 79 -0.69 -8.11 -9.84
C CYS A 79 -1.34 -8.66 -8.58
N VAL A 80 -1.84 -7.79 -7.69
CA VAL A 80 -2.52 -8.21 -6.47
C VAL A 80 -3.85 -8.92 -6.80
N THR A 81 -4.59 -8.41 -7.78
CA THR A 81 -5.84 -9.06 -8.24
C THR A 81 -5.57 -10.44 -8.81
N ALA A 82 -4.52 -10.59 -9.63
CA ALA A 82 -4.11 -11.89 -10.17
C ALA A 82 -3.65 -12.84 -9.05
N ALA A 83 -2.86 -12.36 -8.09
CA ALA A 83 -2.43 -13.17 -6.95
C ALA A 83 -3.62 -13.70 -6.13
N VAL A 84 -4.67 -12.89 -5.92
CA VAL A 84 -5.91 -13.36 -5.27
C VAL A 84 -6.59 -14.45 -6.10
N ALA A 85 -6.73 -14.25 -7.41
CA ALA A 85 -7.36 -15.23 -8.31
C ALA A 85 -6.59 -16.55 -8.34
N ASP A 86 -5.26 -16.48 -8.32
CA ASP A 86 -4.35 -17.63 -8.31
C ASP A 86 -4.13 -18.24 -6.90
N GLN A 87 -4.80 -17.70 -5.88
CA GLN A 87 -4.65 -18.10 -4.47
C GLN A 87 -3.20 -18.05 -3.97
N ILE A 88 -2.41 -17.10 -4.47
CA ILE A 88 -1.05 -16.86 -4.04
C ILE A 88 -1.09 -16.10 -2.71
N GLU A 89 -0.39 -16.65 -1.72
CA GLU A 89 -0.25 -16.05 -0.39
C GLU A 89 1.17 -15.53 -0.18
N THR A 90 1.29 -14.50 0.65
CA THR A 90 2.55 -14.02 1.22
C THR A 90 2.76 -14.58 2.62
N SER A 91 3.98 -14.45 3.15
CA SER A 91 4.33 -14.83 4.51
C SER A 91 3.36 -14.29 5.58
N GLY A 92 2.87 -13.07 5.41
CA GLY A 92 1.95 -12.40 6.33
C GLY A 92 0.46 -12.56 6.04
N THR A 93 0.06 -13.11 4.88
CA THR A 93 -1.37 -13.19 4.48
C THR A 93 -1.96 -14.59 4.59
N ARG A 94 -1.14 -15.59 4.91
CA ARG A 94 -1.58 -16.96 5.19
C ARG A 94 -2.76 -16.99 6.17
N GLY A 95 -3.88 -17.57 5.74
CA GLY A 95 -5.08 -17.74 6.56
C GLY A 95 -5.97 -16.51 6.74
N ARG A 96 -5.55 -15.32 6.27
CA ARG A 96 -6.40 -14.10 6.21
C ARG A 96 -6.73 -13.67 4.79
N GLY A 97 -5.91 -14.08 3.82
CA GLY A 97 -6.05 -13.71 2.41
C GLY A 97 -5.70 -12.25 2.13
N LEU A 98 -5.87 -11.86 0.86
CA LEU A 98 -5.50 -10.55 0.31
C LEU A 98 -6.73 -9.69 -0.05
N GLY A 99 -7.93 -10.02 0.43
CA GLY A 99 -9.19 -9.34 0.03
C GLY A 99 -9.12 -7.81 0.17
N GLY A 100 -8.69 -7.31 1.34
CA GLY A 100 -8.53 -5.87 1.58
C GLY A 100 -7.37 -5.22 0.80
N PHE A 101 -6.46 -5.99 0.21
CA PHE A 101 -5.39 -5.45 -0.64
C PHE A 101 -5.92 -5.05 -2.01
N VAL A 102 -6.82 -5.86 -2.59
CA VAL A 102 -7.39 -5.57 -3.92
C VAL A 102 -8.18 -4.27 -3.86
N GLU A 103 -8.99 -4.08 -2.83
CA GLU A 103 -9.77 -2.86 -2.63
C GLU A 103 -8.85 -1.65 -2.46
N ALA A 104 -7.87 -1.71 -1.56
CA ALA A 104 -6.93 -0.62 -1.32
C ALA A 104 -6.14 -0.22 -2.59
N TRP A 105 -5.59 -1.20 -3.31
CA TRP A 105 -4.82 -0.91 -4.53
C TRP A 105 -5.70 -0.42 -5.69
N ARG A 106 -6.96 -0.85 -5.77
CA ARG A 106 -7.93 -0.33 -6.73
C ARG A 106 -8.25 1.14 -6.46
N GLU A 107 -8.61 1.46 -5.21
CA GLU A 107 -8.91 2.84 -4.81
C GLU A 107 -7.72 3.77 -5.06
N TYR A 108 -6.51 3.30 -4.75
CA TYR A 108 -5.29 4.04 -5.04
C TYR A 108 -5.07 4.26 -6.54
N ALA A 109 -5.16 3.22 -7.36
CA ALA A 109 -4.99 3.33 -8.81
C ALA A 109 -6.01 4.30 -9.44
N GLU A 110 -7.27 4.22 -9.02
CA GLU A 110 -8.32 5.15 -9.47
C GLU A 110 -8.03 6.59 -9.03
N SER A 111 -7.50 6.80 -7.82
CA SER A 111 -7.13 8.14 -7.35
C SER A 111 -6.02 8.75 -8.21
N ARG A 112 -5.02 7.95 -8.63
CA ARG A 112 -3.94 8.41 -9.52
C ARG A 112 -4.43 8.80 -10.90
N LEU A 113 -5.40 8.05 -11.46
CA LEU A 113 -6.03 8.44 -12.72
C LEU A 113 -6.80 9.77 -12.62
N ARG A 114 -7.53 9.99 -11.52
CA ARG A 114 -8.26 11.24 -11.30
C ARG A 114 -7.31 12.43 -11.19
N SER A 115 -6.19 12.27 -10.48
CA SER A 115 -5.19 13.33 -10.34
C SER A 115 -4.52 13.70 -11.66
N MET A 116 -4.36 12.75 -12.61
CA MET A 116 -3.85 13.06 -13.96
C MET A 116 -4.83 13.84 -14.82
N LYS A 117 -6.15 13.64 -14.67
CA LYS A 117 -7.17 14.32 -15.47
C LYS A 117 -7.40 15.79 -15.07
N ASN A 118 -6.96 16.15 -13.86
CA ASN A 118 -7.16 17.47 -13.27
C ASN A 118 -5.87 18.31 -13.23
N ALA A 119 -4.77 17.81 -13.79
CA ALA A 119 -3.47 18.48 -13.88
C ALA A 119 -3.25 19.01 -15.30
#